data_AF-A0A7X7WQN6-F1
#
_entry.id   AF-A0A7X7WQN6-F1
#
_cell.length_a   1.000
_cell.length_b   1.000
_cell.length_c   1.000
_cell.angle_alpha   90.00
_cell.angle_beta   90.00
_cell.angle_gamma   90.00
#
_symmetry.space_group_name_H-M   'P 1'
#
loop_
_entity.id
_entity.type
_entity.pdbx_description
1 polymer ?
#
loop_
_entity_poly.entity_id
_entity_poly.type
_entity_poly.pdbx_seq_one_letter_code
_entity_poly.pdbx_strand_id
1 'polypeptide(L)'
;MANFHEHQRKGAITGCLTGAGCYFFFHFKEKEKNPEKKFNVLELLGCTTLGGITGAVAGVLPDKLEPASNPNHRKFFHSAIFCFIVSWLTLKIVQKHEASLFVKVLALAGLTGCVTHIALDSKTPKSVPLIPKLD
;
A
#
# COMPACT_ATOMS: atom_id res chain seq x y z
N MET A 1 -7.38 13.16 14.67
CA MET A 1 -6.19 13.47 13.85
C MET A 1 -6.67 14.18 12.60
N ALA A 2 -6.17 15.39 12.33
CA ALA A 2 -6.49 16.07 11.08
C ALA A 2 -6.08 15.14 9.92
N ASN A 3 -7.01 14.86 9.01
CA ASN A 3 -6.83 14.04 7.79
C ASN A 3 -6.88 12.51 7.92
N PHE A 4 -7.21 11.93 9.08
CA PHE A 4 -7.35 10.46 9.23
C PHE A 4 -8.29 9.85 8.17
N HIS A 5 -9.49 10.43 8.00
CA HIS A 5 -10.46 9.94 7.01
C HIS A 5 -9.99 10.13 5.57
N GLU A 6 -9.17 11.15 5.32
CA GLU A 6 -8.60 11.35 3.99
C GLU A 6 -7.55 10.28 3.69
N HIS A 7 -6.62 10.04 4.62
CA HIS A 7 -5.62 8.98 4.53
C HIS A 7 -6.27 7.60 4.35
N GLN A 8 -7.30 7.30 5.14
CA GLN A 8 -8.07 6.06 5.02
C GLN A 8 -8.73 5.91 3.65
N ARG A 9 -9.45 6.95 3.19
CA ARG A 9 -10.17 6.93 1.92
C ARG A 9 -9.21 6.81 0.74
N LYS A 10 -8.13 7.59 0.74
CA LYS A 10 -7.13 7.57 -0.33
C LYS A 10 -6.41 6.22 -0.37
N GLY A 11 -6.05 5.67 0.79
CA GLY A 11 -5.53 4.32 0.91
C GLY A 11 -6.50 3.26 0.40
N ALA A 12 -7.80 3.37 0.69
CA ALA A 12 -8.81 2.45 0.18
C ALA A 12 -8.89 2.47 -1.36
N ILE A 13 -8.92 3.67 -1.95
CA ILE A 13 -9.01 3.85 -3.40
C ILE A 13 -7.76 3.28 -4.07
N THR A 14 -6.56 3.63 -3.61
CA THR A 14 -5.31 3.14 -4.20
C THR A 14 -5.13 1.64 -3.99
N GLY A 15 -5.61 1.11 -2.86
CA GLY A 15 -5.69 -0.32 -2.59
C GLY A 15 -6.59 -1.07 -3.58
N CYS A 16 -7.80 -0.58 -3.86
CA CYS A 16 -8.70 -1.18 -4.84
C CYS A 16 -8.07 -1.22 -6.25
N LEU A 17 -7.49 -0.08 -6.68
CA LEU A 17 -6.82 0.03 -7.97
C LEU A 17 -5.63 -0.93 -8.06
N THR A 18 -4.85 -1.06 -6.99
CA THR A 18 -3.71 -1.99 -6.92
C THR A 18 -4.18 -3.43 -6.99
N GLY A 19 -5.24 -3.81 -6.26
CA GLY A 19 -5.81 -5.15 -6.29
C GLY A 19 -6.28 -5.54 -7.69
N ALA A 20 -7.06 -4.68 -8.35
CA ALA A 20 -7.51 -4.89 -9.72
C ALA A 20 -6.34 -4.97 -10.71
N GLY A 21 -5.39 -4.03 -10.63
CA GLY A 21 -4.21 -4.00 -11.50
C GLY A 21 -3.33 -5.25 -11.34
N CYS A 22 -3.12 -5.72 -10.12
CA CYS A 22 -2.39 -6.98 -9.85
C CYS A 22 -3.11 -8.17 -10.46
N TYR A 23 -4.43 -8.26 -10.28
CA TYR A 23 -5.21 -9.34 -10.87
C TYR A 23 -5.02 -9.38 -12.39
N PHE A 24 -5.20 -8.26 -13.09
CA PHE A 24 -5.00 -8.20 -14.53
C PHE A 24 -3.57 -8.55 -14.94
N PHE A 25 -2.56 -7.97 -14.27
CA PHE A 25 -1.16 -8.24 -14.59
C PHE A 25 -0.81 -9.73 -14.48
N PHE A 26 -1.16 -10.37 -13.37
CA PHE A 26 -0.86 -11.80 -13.18
C PHE A 26 -1.75 -12.69 -14.04
N HIS A 27 -3.02 -12.33 -14.26
CA HIS A 27 -3.91 -13.07 -15.16
C HIS A 27 -3.35 -13.10 -16.58
N PHE A 28 -2.95 -11.95 -17.14
CA PHE A 28 -2.40 -11.91 -18.50
C PHE A 28 -1.05 -12.64 -18.59
N LYS A 29 -0.19 -12.50 -17.59
CA LYS A 29 1.09 -13.23 -17.53
C LYS A 29 0.90 -14.75 -17.44
N GLU A 30 -0.11 -15.23 -16.72
CA GLU A 30 -0.45 -16.65 -16.67
C GLU A 30 -1.11 -17.13 -17.97
N LYS A 31 -1.96 -16.30 -18.58
CA LYS A 31 -2.64 -16.62 -19.84
C LYS A 31 -1.68 -16.76 -21.01
N GLU A 32 -0.60 -15.97 -21.03
CA GLU A 32 0.51 -16.16 -21.99
C GLU A 32 1.14 -17.56 -21.89
N LYS A 33 1.21 -18.12 -20.69
CA LYS A 33 1.76 -19.47 -20.44
C LYS A 33 0.72 -20.58 -20.56
N ASN A 34 -0.54 -20.26 -20.30
CA ASN A 34 -1.67 -21.17 -20.32
C ASN A 34 -2.88 -20.49 -20.99
N PRO A 35 -3.00 -20.61 -22.32
CA PRO A 35 -4.06 -19.94 -23.10
C PRO A 35 -5.49 -20.29 -22.65
N GLU A 36 -5.69 -21.47 -22.06
CA GLU A 36 -6.97 -21.95 -21.54
C GLU A 36 -7.38 -21.32 -20.20
N LYS A 37 -6.50 -20.51 -19.59
CA LYS A 37 -6.80 -19.79 -18.34
C LYS A 37 -8.00 -18.86 -18.56
N LYS A 38 -9.12 -19.23 -17.94
CA LYS A 38 -10.35 -18.43 -17.96
C LYS A 38 -10.26 -17.25 -17.00
N PHE A 39 -10.92 -16.18 -17.38
CA PHE A 39 -11.11 -15.02 -16.52
C PHE A 39 -11.99 -15.41 -15.32
N ASN A 40 -11.61 -14.96 -14.13
CA ASN A 40 -12.29 -15.26 -12.88
C ASN A 40 -12.74 -13.97 -12.20
N VAL A 41 -14.03 -13.65 -12.37
CA VAL A 41 -14.65 -12.45 -11.80
C VAL A 41 -14.56 -12.45 -10.26
N LEU A 42 -14.73 -13.61 -9.62
CA LEU A 42 -14.69 -13.71 -8.16
C LEU A 42 -13.29 -13.41 -7.62
N GLU A 43 -12.25 -13.87 -8.32
CA GLU A 43 -10.86 -13.58 -7.95
C GLU A 43 -10.52 -12.09 -8.18
N LEU A 44 -11.00 -11.47 -9.26
CA LEU A 44 -10.88 -10.02 -9.48
C LEU A 44 -11.55 -9.23 -8.35
N LEU A 45 -12.80 -9.56 -8.01
CA LEU A 45 -13.53 -8.91 -6.93
C LEU A 45 -12.82 -9.10 -5.60
N GLY A 46 -12.37 -10.33 -5.31
CA GLY A 46 -11.59 -10.65 -4.12
C GLY A 46 -10.31 -9.82 -4.04
N CYS A 47 -9.52 -9.72 -5.12
CA CYS A 47 -8.31 -8.91 -5.15
C CYS A 47 -8.61 -7.41 -4.96
N THR A 48 -9.66 -6.91 -5.59
CA THR A 48 -10.07 -5.50 -5.50
C THR A 48 -10.53 -5.15 -4.09
N THR A 49 -11.40 -5.97 -3.50
CA THR A 49 -11.93 -5.76 -2.14
C THR A 49 -10.83 -5.89 -1.09
N LEU A 50 -10.01 -6.95 -1.16
CA LEU A 50 -8.89 -7.12 -0.23
C LEU A 50 -7.87 -5.99 -0.37
N GLY A 51 -7.54 -5.61 -1.62
CA GLY A 51 -6.68 -4.46 -1.88
C GLY A 51 -7.22 -3.19 -1.23
N GLY A 52 -8.51 -2.89 -1.40
CA GLY A 52 -9.14 -1.73 -0.79
C GLY A 52 -9.08 -1.73 0.74
N ILE A 53 -9.44 -2.85 1.38
CA ILE A 53 -9.38 -2.98 2.84
C ILE A 53 -7.95 -2.80 3.34
N THR A 54 -6.99 -3.49 2.72
CA THR A 54 -5.58 -3.42 3.14
C THR A 54 -5.00 -2.02 2.92
N GLY A 55 -5.28 -1.39 1.78
CA GLY A 55 -4.87 -0.02 1.51
C GLY A 55 -5.47 0.98 2.49
N ALA A 56 -6.73 0.81 2.89
CA ALA A 56 -7.39 1.66 3.88
C ALA A 56 -6.71 1.56 5.26
N VAL A 57 -6.40 0.33 5.69
CA VAL A 57 -5.71 0.07 6.97
C VAL A 57 -4.28 0.62 6.93
N ALA A 58 -3.52 0.31 5.88
CA ALA A 58 -2.15 0.75 5.73
C ALA A 58 -2.06 2.28 5.57
N GLY A 59 -3.03 2.90 4.90
CA GLY A 59 -3.09 4.35 4.72
C GLY A 59 -3.20 5.13 6.03
N VAL A 60 -3.76 4.56 7.10
CA VAL A 60 -3.82 5.20 8.43
C VAL A 60 -2.83 4.64 9.43
N LEU A 61 -2.05 3.63 9.03
CA LEU A 61 -1.13 2.96 9.93
C LEU A 61 -0.04 3.91 10.47
N PRO A 62 0.58 4.79 9.66
CA PRO A 62 1.56 5.75 10.17
C PRO A 62 0.99 6.64 11.30
N ASP A 63 -0.18 7.23 11.08
CA ASP A 63 -0.87 8.07 12.08
C ASP A 63 -1.19 7.32 13.38
N LYS A 64 -1.43 6.00 13.32
CA LYS A 64 -1.67 5.18 14.51
C LYS A 64 -0.40 4.86 15.28
N LEU A 65 0.72 4.67 14.57
CA LEU A 65 2.01 4.33 15.16
C LEU A 65 2.76 5.59 15.66
N GLU A 66 2.57 6.73 15.00
CA GLU A 66 3.09 8.04 15.38
C GLU A 66 1.95 9.09 15.44
N PRO A 67 1.11 9.06 16.50
CA PRO A 67 -0.01 9.99 16.63
C PRO A 67 0.40 11.46 16.59
N ALA A 68 -0.42 12.29 15.95
CA ALA A 68 -0.27 13.73 15.88
C ALA A 68 -0.52 14.45 17.22
N SER A 69 0.32 14.18 18.23
CA SER A 69 0.25 14.76 19.57
C SER A 69 0.92 16.14 19.68
N ASN A 70 1.79 16.49 18.74
CA ASN A 70 2.50 17.76 18.72
C ASN A 70 3.00 18.15 17.31
N PRO A 71 3.44 19.43 17.15
CA PRO A 71 4.29 19.97 16.11
C PRO A 71 5.07 18.99 15.25
N ASN A 72 5.89 18.23 15.98
CA ASN A 72 7.05 17.49 15.56
C ASN A 72 6.83 15.96 15.61
N HIS A 73 5.57 15.49 15.59
CA HIS A 73 5.26 14.05 15.67
C HIS A 73 5.79 13.20 14.50
N ARG A 74 5.91 13.78 13.29
CA ARG A 74 6.40 13.08 12.08
C ARG A 74 7.86 12.66 12.26
N LYS A 75 8.09 11.40 12.65
CA LYS A 75 9.41 10.80 12.86
C LYS A 75 9.63 9.67 11.86
N PHE A 76 9.72 8.42 12.31
CA PHE A 76 10.10 7.28 11.48
C PHE A 76 8.97 6.88 10.52
N PHE A 77 7.75 6.70 11.00
CA PHE A 77 6.64 6.18 10.17
C PHE A 77 6.15 7.17 9.10
N HIS A 78 6.49 8.45 9.23
CA HIS A 78 6.22 9.49 8.24
C HIS A 78 7.44 9.85 7.39
N SER A 79 8.50 9.01 7.37
CA SER A 79 9.77 9.30 6.67
C SER A 79 9.91 8.60 5.32
N ALA A 80 10.82 9.13 4.48
CA ALA A 80 11.21 8.49 3.23
C ALA A 80 11.93 7.15 3.45
N ILE A 81 12.69 7.00 4.55
CA ILE A 81 13.33 5.73 4.91
C ILE A 81 12.28 4.65 5.19
N PHE A 82 11.21 4.97 5.91
CA PHE A 82 10.13 4.01 6.12
C PHE A 82 9.48 3.58 4.80
N CYS A 83 9.22 4.54 3.90
CA CYS A 83 8.75 4.25 2.53
C CYS A 83 9.68 3.26 1.80
N PHE A 84 10.99 3.49 1.87
CA PHE A 84 12.00 2.64 1.25
C PHE A 84 11.99 1.22 1.85
N ILE A 85 11.96 1.09 3.18
CA ILE A 85 11.94 -0.21 3.86
C ILE A 85 10.71 -1.01 3.47
N VAL A 86 9.52 -0.40 3.52
CA VAL A 86 8.26 -1.07 3.15
C VAL A 86 8.27 -1.46 1.67
N SER A 87 8.81 -0.61 0.80
CA SER A 87 8.98 -0.92 -0.63
C SER A 87 9.90 -2.13 -0.84
N TRP A 88 11.06 -2.15 -0.17
CA TRP A 88 12.02 -3.24 -0.27
C TRP A 88 11.45 -4.57 0.21
N LEU A 89 10.78 -4.59 1.37
CA LEU A 89 10.11 -5.78 1.90
C LEU A 89 9.01 -6.28 0.96
N THR A 90 8.22 -5.35 0.39
CA THR A 90 7.17 -5.69 -0.57
C THR A 90 7.74 -6.33 -1.82
N LEU A 91 8.85 -5.79 -2.36
CA LEU A 91 9.54 -6.38 -3.51
C LEU A 91 9.99 -7.82 -3.21
N LYS A 92 10.54 -8.06 -2.01
CA LYS A 92 10.94 -9.42 -1.59
C LYS A 92 9.77 -10.39 -1.54
N ILE A 93 8.58 -9.94 -1.13
CA ILE A 93 7.36 -10.76 -1.12
C ILE A 93 6.88 -11.03 -2.56
N VAL A 94 6.80 -10.00 -3.39
CA VAL A 94 6.27 -10.09 -4.76
C VAL A 94 7.15 -10.95 -5.66
N GLN A 95 8.47 -10.95 -5.43
CA GLN A 95 9.43 -11.76 -6.18
C GLN A 95 9.38 -13.25 -5.84
N LYS A 96 8.78 -13.65 -4.71
CA LYS A 96 8.62 -15.07 -4.37
C LYS A 96 7.64 -15.74 -5.34
N HIS A 97 8.11 -16.80 -5.99
CA HIS A 97 7.31 -17.51 -6.98
C HIS A 97 6.11 -18.21 -6.32
N GLU A 98 6.34 -18.80 -5.15
CA GLU A 98 5.37 -19.52 -4.33
C GLU A 98 4.33 -18.63 -3.63
N ALA A 99 4.54 -17.30 -3.62
CA ALA A 99 3.56 -16.40 -3.04
C ALA A 99 2.28 -16.35 -3.90
N SER A 100 1.14 -16.61 -3.27
CA SER A 100 -0.17 -16.56 -3.92
C SER A 100 -0.50 -15.14 -4.41
N LEU A 101 -1.43 -15.04 -5.38
CA LEU A 101 -1.91 -13.75 -5.87
C LEU A 101 -2.39 -12.85 -4.74
N PHE A 102 -3.19 -13.39 -3.81
CA PHE A 102 -3.68 -12.63 -2.66
C PHE A 102 -2.57 -12.09 -1.77
N VAL A 103 -1.51 -12.87 -1.50
CA VAL A 103 -0.36 -12.38 -0.70
C VAL A 103 0.34 -11.23 -1.42
N LYS A 104 0.50 -11.32 -2.74
CA LYS A 104 1.09 -10.25 -3.56
C LYS A 104 0.22 -8.99 -3.54
N VAL A 105 -1.11 -9.16 -3.65
CA VAL A 105 -2.09 -8.07 -3.55
C VAL A 105 -2.02 -7.40 -2.18
N LEU A 106 -2.02 -8.17 -1.08
CA LEU A 106 -1.93 -7.61 0.27
C LEU A 106 -0.64 -6.80 0.46
N ALA A 107 0.50 -7.33 0.01
CA ALA A 107 1.78 -6.64 0.11
C ALA A 107 1.79 -5.33 -0.70
N LEU A 108 1.37 -5.37 -1.97
CA LEU A 108 1.34 -4.18 -2.84
C LEU A 108 0.28 -3.16 -2.40
N ALA A 109 -0.89 -3.59 -1.95
CA ALA A 109 -1.92 -2.71 -1.41
C ALA A 109 -1.46 -2.05 -0.10
N GLY A 110 -0.78 -2.80 0.77
CA GLY A 110 -0.17 -2.26 1.98
C GLY A 110 0.89 -1.20 1.67
N LEU A 111 1.78 -1.49 0.71
CA LEU A 111 2.76 -0.53 0.22
C LEU A 111 2.10 0.73 -0.34
N THR A 112 1.14 0.59 -1.26
CA THR A 112 0.48 1.75 -1.88
C THR A 112 -0.32 2.58 -0.88
N GLY A 113 -0.90 1.96 0.15
CA GLY A 113 -1.50 2.66 1.28
C GLY A 113 -0.49 3.55 2.02
N CYS A 114 0.64 2.97 2.45
CA CYS A 114 1.72 3.71 3.12
C CYS A 114 2.33 4.82 2.23
N VAL A 115 2.58 4.52 0.95
CA VAL A 115 3.09 5.51 -0.02
C VAL A 115 2.11 6.64 -0.22
N THR A 116 0.81 6.33 -0.33
CA THR A 116 -0.24 7.35 -0.48
C THR A 116 -0.28 8.27 0.72
N HIS A 117 -0.16 7.72 1.93
CA HIS A 117 -0.06 8.51 3.16
C HIS A 117 1.11 9.49 3.11
N ILE A 118 2.33 8.99 2.85
CA ILE A 118 3.56 9.81 2.78
C ILE A 118 3.46 10.85 1.66
N ALA A 119 2.85 10.50 0.53
CA ALA A 119 2.65 11.40 -0.60
C ALA A 119 1.63 12.53 -0.31
N LEU A 120 0.68 12.30 0.60
CA LEU A 120 -0.22 13.35 1.07
C LEU A 120 0.50 14.25 2.07
N ASP A 121 1.29 13.65 2.98
CA ASP A 121 2.07 14.38 3.96
C ASP A 121 3.18 15.23 3.35
N SER A 122 3.80 14.80 2.25
CA SER A 122 4.85 15.54 1.56
C SER A 122 4.35 16.83 0.91
N LYS A 123 3.03 16.93 0.68
CA LYS A 123 2.36 18.13 0.12
C LYS A 123 2.00 19.16 1.18
N THR A 124 2.18 18.86 2.46
CA THR A 124 1.97 19.85 3.52
C THR A 124 3.24 20.70 3.71
N PRO A 125 3.14 21.93 4.25
CA PRO A 125 4.31 22.79 4.45
C PRO A 125 5.43 22.17 5.29
N LYS A 126 5.09 21.28 6.23
CA LYS A 126 6.06 20.56 7.05
C LYS A 126 6.78 19.45 6.28
N SER A 127 6.16 18.95 5.20
CA SER A 127 6.64 17.84 4.37
C SER A 127 7.00 16.59 5.19
N VAL A 128 7.79 15.68 4.61
CA VAL A 128 8.22 14.42 5.22
C VAL A 128 9.74 14.42 5.43
N PRO A 129 10.25 13.93 6.57
CA PRO A 129 11.68 13.82 6.78
C PRO A 129 12.30 12.78 5.83
N LEU A 130 13.43 13.13 5.21
CA LEU A 130 14.24 12.17 4.44
C LEU A 130 14.86 11.12 5.37
N ILE A 131 15.56 11.59 6.40
CA ILE A 131 16.15 10.78 7.47
C ILE A 131 15.40 11.14 8.76
N PRO A 132 14.78 10.17 9.45
CA PRO A 132 14.04 10.43 10.67
C PRO A 132 15.00 10.75 11.82
N LYS A 133 14.58 11.66 12.70
CA LYS A 133 15.22 11.85 14.01
C LYS A 133 14.62 10.84 14.98
N LEU A 134 15.48 10.16 15.76
CA LEU A 134 15.11 9.10 16.72
C LEU A 134 15.14 9.61 18.17
N ASP A 135 15.06 10.92 18.37
CA ASP A 135 15.11 11.61 19.66
C ASP A 135 13.84 11.43 20.50
#